data_AF-A0A654D0X9-F1
#
_entry.id   AF-A0A654D0X9-F1
#
_cell.length_a   1.000
_cell.length_b   1.000
_cell.length_c   1.000
_cell.angle_alpha   90.00
_cell.angle_beta   90.00
_cell.angle_gamma   90.00
#
_symmetry.space_group_name_H-M   'P 1'
#
loop_
_entity.id
_entity.type
_entity.pdbx_description
1 polymer ?
#
loop_
_entity_poly.entity_id
_entity_poly.type
_entity_poly.pdbx_seq_one_letter_code
_entity_poly.pdbx_strand_id
1 'polypeptide(L)'
;MIERLDASQWRAWHGDEFPIDCWRAAGDELQAIAGTRRVDLISRERYRDFVLRLEFALPVAGNSGLFCRVEEEAQLSWHSGPEMQLLDDRGHPDGREPRTRNGALYGLLRPELETPIEPEQFIEAALSVRDGEV
;
A
#
# COMPACT_ATOMS: atom_id res chain seq x y z
N MET A 1 1.98 -15.35 16.90
CA MET A 1 2.42 -16.06 15.68
C MET A 1 2.24 -15.06 14.54
N ILE A 2 3.26 -14.86 13.70
CA ILE A 2 3.12 -13.99 12.52
C ILE A 2 2.59 -14.89 11.40
N GLU A 3 1.40 -14.57 10.89
CA GLU A 3 0.81 -15.24 9.74
C GLU A 3 1.43 -14.67 8.47
N ARG A 4 1.90 -15.55 7.59
CA ARG A 4 2.43 -15.15 6.28
C ARG A 4 1.27 -15.07 5.30
N LEU A 5 1.17 -13.95 4.59
CA LEU A 5 0.18 -13.73 3.53
C LEU A 5 0.81 -14.03 2.16
N ASP A 6 0.02 -14.59 1.26
CA ASP A 6 0.29 -14.87 -0.15
C ASP A 6 -0.79 -14.23 -1.04
N ALA A 7 -0.87 -14.59 -2.33
CA ALA A 7 -1.85 -14.00 -3.25
C ALA A 7 -3.31 -14.38 -2.95
N SER A 8 -3.54 -15.52 -2.31
CA SER A 8 -4.89 -16.06 -2.09
C SER A 8 -5.69 -15.24 -1.05
N GLN A 9 -5.01 -14.47 -0.20
CA GLN A 9 -5.66 -13.60 0.79
C GLN A 9 -6.12 -12.26 0.20
N TRP A 10 -5.88 -12.02 -1.09
CA TRP A 10 -6.23 -10.77 -1.77
C TRP A 10 -7.20 -10.99 -2.93
N ARG A 11 -7.99 -9.96 -3.20
CA ARG A 11 -8.83 -9.84 -4.39
C ARG A 11 -8.77 -8.41 -4.90
N ALA A 12 -9.27 -8.19 -6.11
CA ALA A 12 -9.43 -6.85 -6.65
C ALA A 12 -10.40 -6.02 -5.79
N TRP A 13 -10.11 -4.73 -5.61
CA TRP A 13 -11.12 -3.77 -5.17
C TRP A 13 -12.35 -3.86 -6.10
N HIS A 14 -13.54 -4.08 -5.51
CA HIS A 14 -14.79 -4.35 -6.23
C HIS A 14 -14.75 -5.58 -7.16
N GLY A 15 -13.92 -6.58 -6.87
CA GLY A 15 -13.93 -7.86 -7.56
C GLY A 15 -13.81 -9.03 -6.58
N ASP A 16 -14.20 -10.21 -7.05
CA ASP A 16 -14.21 -11.44 -6.23
C ASP A 16 -12.87 -12.19 -6.24
N GLU A 17 -12.03 -11.90 -7.25
CA GLU A 17 -10.81 -12.65 -7.56
C GLU A 17 -9.56 -11.78 -7.58
N PHE A 18 -8.40 -12.43 -7.52
CA PHE A 18 -7.10 -11.79 -7.74
C PHE A 18 -6.99 -11.28 -9.19
N PRO A 19 -6.69 -9.99 -9.44
CA PRO A 19 -6.74 -9.40 -10.78
C PRO A 19 -5.49 -9.75 -11.62
N ILE A 20 -5.44 -10.95 -12.19
CA ILE A 20 -4.27 -11.48 -12.94
C ILE A 20 -3.82 -10.65 -14.15
N ASP A 21 -4.71 -9.82 -14.71
CA ASP A 21 -4.39 -8.93 -15.84
C ASP A 21 -3.69 -7.63 -15.41
N CYS A 22 -3.66 -7.34 -14.11
CA CYS A 22 -3.14 -6.09 -13.55
C CYS A 22 -2.12 -6.33 -12.42
N TRP A 23 -2.13 -7.54 -11.84
CA TRP A 23 -1.23 -7.99 -10.79
C TRP A 23 -0.68 -9.37 -11.11
N ARG A 24 0.58 -9.60 -10.73
CA ARG A 24 1.25 -10.89 -10.85
C ARG A 24 1.70 -11.36 -9.47
N ALA A 25 1.41 -12.61 -9.15
CA ALA A 25 2.06 -13.32 -8.05
C ALA A 25 3.32 -14.02 -8.59
N ALA A 26 4.49 -13.65 -8.09
CA ALA A 26 5.78 -14.19 -8.51
C ALA A 26 6.54 -14.71 -7.27
N GLY A 27 6.33 -15.99 -6.95
CA GLY A 27 6.83 -16.53 -5.69
C GLY A 27 6.09 -15.91 -4.51
N ASP A 28 6.80 -15.16 -3.67
CA ASP A 28 6.27 -14.42 -2.53
C ASP A 28 6.03 -12.93 -2.81
N GLU A 29 6.29 -12.46 -4.03
CA GLU A 29 6.06 -11.09 -4.42
C GLU A 29 4.69 -10.91 -5.11
N LEU A 30 3.97 -9.86 -4.73
CA LEU A 30 2.81 -9.36 -5.46
C LEU A 30 3.21 -8.09 -6.21
N GLN A 31 3.15 -8.14 -7.54
CA GLN A 31 3.67 -7.09 -8.41
C GLN A 31 2.54 -6.47 -9.23
N ALA A 32 2.36 -5.16 -9.12
CA ALA A 32 1.50 -4.40 -10.03
C ALA A 32 2.13 -4.36 -11.43
N ILE A 33 1.35 -4.63 -12.47
CA ILE A 33 1.83 -4.72 -13.85
C ILE A 33 1.73 -3.33 -14.51
N ALA A 34 2.89 -2.74 -14.82
CA ALA A 34 2.96 -1.44 -15.49
C ALA A 34 2.26 -1.45 -16.87
N GLY A 35 1.61 -0.34 -17.22
CA GLY A 35 0.91 -0.18 -18.51
C GLY A 35 -0.46 -0.84 -18.59
N THR A 36 -0.92 -1.49 -17.51
CA THR A 36 -2.27 -2.08 -17.41
C THR A 36 -3.23 -1.17 -16.64
N ARG A 37 -4.48 -1.61 -16.46
CA ARG A 37 -5.44 -0.90 -15.61
C ARG A 37 -4.94 -0.89 -14.17
N ARG A 38 -5.06 0.27 -13.50
CA ARG A 38 -4.81 0.38 -12.06
C ARG A 38 -5.95 -0.27 -11.29
N VAL A 39 -5.62 -1.23 -10.44
CA VAL A 39 -6.56 -1.96 -9.59
C VAL A 39 -5.92 -2.10 -8.23
N ASP A 40 -6.59 -1.64 -7.18
CA ASP A 40 -6.11 -1.86 -5.82
C ASP A 40 -6.40 -3.30 -5.39
N LEU A 41 -5.53 -3.86 -4.56
CA LEU A 41 -5.79 -5.11 -3.87
C LEU A 41 -6.46 -4.82 -2.53
N ILE A 42 -7.46 -5.63 -2.18
CA ILE A 42 -8.09 -5.63 -0.87
C ILE A 42 -7.99 -7.03 -0.25
N SER A 43 -7.78 -7.08 1.07
CA SER A 43 -7.81 -8.35 1.80
C SER A 43 -9.20 -8.98 1.71
N ARG A 44 -9.24 -10.31 1.61
CA ARG A 44 -10.50 -11.06 1.67
C ARG A 44 -11.14 -10.96 3.05
N GLU A 45 -10.30 -11.02 4.09
CA GLU A 45 -10.70 -10.87 5.49
C GLU A 45 -10.75 -9.40 5.91
N ARG A 46 -11.61 -9.12 6.89
CA ARG A 46 -11.73 -7.80 7.53
C ARG A 46 -11.06 -7.83 8.90
N TYR A 47 -10.22 -6.84 9.15
CA TYR A 47 -9.46 -6.72 10.40
C TYR A 47 -9.89 -5.46 11.15
N ARG A 48 -10.07 -5.59 12.48
CA ARG A 48 -10.30 -4.44 13.36
C ARG A 48 -8.98 -3.89 13.89
N ASP A 49 -8.30 -4.69 14.72
CA ASP A 49 -7.00 -4.38 15.28
C ASP A 49 -5.97 -5.31 14.65
N PHE A 50 -4.87 -4.77 14.13
CA PHE A 50 -3.84 -5.56 13.45
C PHE A 50 -2.47 -4.87 13.44
N VAL A 51 -1.43 -5.65 13.14
CA VAL A 51 -0.15 -5.14 12.66
C VAL A 51 0.13 -5.85 11.34
N LEU A 52 0.13 -5.09 10.25
CA LEU A 52 0.56 -5.57 8.96
C LEU A 52 2.04 -5.22 8.80
N ARG A 53 2.85 -6.19 8.40
CA ARG A 53 4.25 -6.01 8.01
C ARG A 53 4.41 -6.48 6.57
N LEU A 54 5.15 -5.70 5.80
CA LEU A 54 5.52 -6.06 4.45
C LEU A 54 6.91 -5.51 4.14
N GLU A 55 7.53 -6.08 3.11
CA GLU A 55 8.61 -5.43 2.38
C GLU A 55 8.02 -4.94 1.06
N PHE A 56 8.47 -3.77 0.59
CA PHE A 56 8.08 -3.25 -0.72
C PHE A 56 9.29 -2.66 -1.43
N ALA A 57 9.25 -2.68 -2.76
CA ALA A 57 10.19 -2.01 -3.64
C ALA A 57 9.40 -1.21 -4.68
N LEU A 58 9.94 -0.07 -5.11
CA LEU A 58 9.32 0.77 -6.14
C LEU A 58 10.33 1.07 -7.25
N PRO A 59 9.86 1.24 -8.51
CA PRO A 59 10.70 1.76 -9.57
C PRO A 59 11.06 3.22 -9.32
N VAL A 60 11.96 3.76 -10.14
CA VAL A 60 12.28 5.21 -10.12
C VAL A 60 11.00 6.02 -10.31
N ALA A 61 10.80 7.01 -9.45
CA ALA A 61 9.59 7.82 -9.36
C ALA A 61 8.30 6.99 -9.12
N GLY A 62 8.41 5.81 -8.53
CA GLY A 62 7.28 4.95 -8.20
C GLY A 62 6.41 5.54 -7.09
N ASN A 63 5.12 5.23 -7.14
CA ASN A 63 4.09 5.70 -6.22
C ASN A 63 3.06 4.57 -6.02
N SER A 64 2.81 4.24 -4.76
CA SER A 64 1.82 3.27 -4.30
C SER A 64 1.32 3.69 -2.91
N GLY A 65 0.44 2.90 -2.31
CA GLY A 65 -0.12 3.19 -0.99
C GLY A 65 -0.54 1.94 -0.25
N LEU A 66 -0.54 2.02 1.07
CA LEU A 66 -1.16 1.02 1.94
C LEU A 66 -2.32 1.65 2.69
N PHE A 67 -3.53 1.18 2.38
CA PHE A 67 -4.77 1.68 2.99
C PHE A 67 -5.19 0.81 4.18
N CYS A 68 -5.84 1.42 5.17
CA CYS A 68 -6.61 0.70 6.18
C CYS A 68 -7.97 1.32 6.42
N ARG A 69 -8.87 0.59 7.09
CA ARG A 69 -10.25 1.04 7.40
C ARG A 69 -11.04 1.53 6.18
N VAL A 70 -10.79 0.92 5.02
CA VAL A 70 -11.51 1.21 3.77
C VAL A 70 -12.92 0.62 3.78
N GLU A 71 -13.83 1.27 3.07
CA GLU A 71 -15.23 0.89 2.89
C GLU A 71 -15.52 0.69 1.40
N GLU A 72 -16.01 -0.49 1.01
CA GLU A 72 -16.23 -0.84 -0.40
C GLU A 72 -17.45 -0.13 -1.01
N GLU A 73 -18.26 0.57 -0.22
CA GLU A 73 -19.27 1.52 -0.71
C GLU A 73 -18.62 2.69 -1.46
N ALA A 74 -17.34 2.99 -1.17
CA ALA A 74 -16.59 4.03 -1.85
C ALA A 74 -16.15 3.57 -3.25
N GLN A 75 -16.22 4.50 -4.23
CA GLN A 75 -15.84 4.19 -5.61
C GLN A 75 -14.37 3.78 -5.75
N LEU A 76 -13.48 4.41 -4.98
CA LEU A 76 -12.03 4.19 -5.00
C LEU A 76 -11.57 3.98 -3.56
N SER A 77 -10.58 3.12 -3.35
CA SER A 77 -10.10 2.74 -2.02
C SER A 77 -9.72 3.95 -1.15
N TRP A 78 -8.99 4.90 -1.73
CA TRP A 78 -8.52 6.14 -1.10
C TRP A 78 -9.63 7.15 -0.75
N HIS A 79 -10.89 6.90 -1.11
CA HIS A 79 -12.01 7.78 -0.72
C HIS A 79 -12.55 7.49 0.69
N SER A 80 -12.18 6.37 1.32
CA SER A 80 -12.80 5.92 2.59
C SER A 80 -11.80 5.67 3.72
N GLY A 81 -10.59 5.21 3.40
CA GLY A 81 -9.58 4.82 4.40
C GLY A 81 -8.34 5.71 4.39
N PRO A 82 -7.68 5.92 5.55
CA PRO A 82 -6.34 6.51 5.60
C PRO A 82 -5.31 5.68 4.82
N GLU A 83 -4.29 6.36 4.33
CA GLU A 83 -3.21 5.81 3.52
C GLU A 83 -1.87 6.08 4.16
N MET A 84 -1.08 5.02 4.37
CA MET A 84 0.35 5.14 4.55
C MET A 84 0.99 5.20 3.15
N GLN A 85 1.59 6.34 2.84
CA GLN A 85 2.16 6.62 1.53
C GLN A 85 3.42 5.76 1.27
N LEU A 86 3.53 5.19 0.06
CA LEU A 86 4.72 4.48 -0.41
C LEU A 86 5.26 5.21 -1.65
N LEU A 87 6.37 5.94 -1.51
CA LEU A 87 6.83 6.86 -2.56
C LEU A 87 8.34 6.91 -2.75
N ASP A 88 8.79 6.99 -4.00
CA ASP A 88 10.12 7.54 -4.31
C ASP A 88 10.10 9.07 -4.20
N ASP A 89 10.40 9.57 -3.01
CA ASP A 89 10.40 11.02 -2.72
C ASP A 89 11.33 11.83 -3.64
N ARG A 90 12.43 11.24 -4.11
CA ARG A 90 13.41 11.94 -4.94
C ARG A 90 12.94 12.01 -6.40
N GLY A 91 12.32 10.94 -6.88
CA GLY A 91 11.87 10.80 -8.26
C GLY A 91 10.47 11.36 -8.54
N HIS A 92 9.55 11.26 -7.59
CA HIS A 92 8.13 11.59 -7.82
C HIS A 92 7.81 13.05 -7.41
N PRO A 93 7.00 13.81 -8.20
CA PRO A 93 6.65 15.20 -7.89
C PRO A 93 6.05 15.42 -6.49
N ASP A 94 5.25 14.48 -6.00
CA ASP A 94 4.63 14.51 -4.67
C ASP A 94 5.68 14.49 -3.53
N GLY A 95 6.90 14.03 -3.77
CA GLY A 95 7.97 14.05 -2.75
C GLY A 95 8.37 15.47 -2.32
N ARG A 96 7.91 16.51 -3.03
CA ARG A 96 8.12 17.92 -2.68
C ARG A 96 7.26 18.40 -1.52
N GLU A 97 6.11 17.78 -1.28
CA GLU A 97 5.22 18.11 -0.17
C GLU A 97 5.43 17.12 0.99
N PRO A 98 5.83 17.57 2.19
CA PRO A 98 6.13 16.66 3.30
C PRO A 98 5.00 15.71 3.70
N ARG A 99 3.73 16.09 3.53
CA ARG A 99 2.57 15.24 3.84
C ARG A 99 2.23 14.19 2.78
N THR A 100 2.97 14.17 1.67
CA THR A 100 2.78 13.19 0.59
C THR A 100 4.05 12.38 0.32
N ARG A 101 5.03 12.45 1.22
CA ARG A 101 6.29 11.68 1.19
C ARG A 101 6.12 10.25 1.70
N ASN A 102 7.09 9.39 1.43
CA ASN A 102 7.16 8.03 1.94
C ASN A 102 6.92 7.97 3.46
N GLY A 103 6.02 7.08 3.89
CA GLY A 103 5.63 6.93 5.30
C GLY A 103 4.71 8.01 5.86
N ALA A 104 4.31 9.01 5.06
CA ALA A 104 3.29 9.98 5.48
C ALA A 104 1.93 9.31 5.66
N LEU A 105 1.12 9.85 6.58
CA LEU A 105 -0.33 9.69 6.49
C LEU A 105 -0.82 10.66 5.40
N TYR A 106 -1.04 10.12 4.20
CA TYR A 106 -1.13 10.90 2.96
C TYR A 106 -2.07 12.11 3.09
N GLY A 107 -1.53 13.30 2.84
CA GLY A 107 -2.27 14.58 2.88
C GLY A 107 -2.57 15.12 4.29
N LEU A 108 -2.39 14.32 5.34
CA LEU A 108 -2.75 14.68 6.72
C LEU A 108 -1.52 14.97 7.59
N LEU A 109 -0.61 14.00 7.72
CA LEU A 109 0.57 14.08 8.59
C LEU A 109 1.84 13.70 7.83
N ARG A 110 2.88 14.50 7.99
CA ARG A 110 4.22 14.17 7.49
C ARG A 110 4.84 13.08 8.36
N PRO A 111 5.78 12.26 7.84
CA PRO A 111 6.53 11.34 8.67
C PRO A 111 7.43 12.10 9.65
N GLU A 112 7.65 11.54 10.84
CA GLU A 112 8.57 12.11 11.83
C GLU A 112 10.04 11.95 11.42
N LEU A 113 10.34 10.85 10.72
CA LEU A 113 11.65 10.53 10.18
C LEU A 113 11.55 10.36 8.66
N GLU A 114 12.48 10.96 7.93
CA GLU A 114 12.59 10.69 6.50
C GLU A 114 13.09 9.26 6.29
N THR A 115 12.35 8.51 5.48
CA THR A 115 12.65 7.12 5.12
C THR A 115 12.81 7.02 3.60
N PRO A 116 13.87 7.60 3.03
CA PRO A 116 14.05 7.57 1.59
C PRO A 116 14.18 6.12 1.12
N ILE A 117 13.46 5.78 0.05
CA ILE A 117 13.63 4.48 -0.60
C ILE A 117 14.77 4.57 -1.61
N GLU A 118 15.45 3.45 -1.83
CA GLU A 118 16.34 3.27 -2.97
C GLU A 118 15.57 2.46 -4.03
N PRO A 119 15.36 2.99 -5.24
CA PRO A 119 14.57 2.30 -6.26
C PRO A 119 15.05 0.87 -6.53
N GLU A 120 14.10 -0.04 -6.78
CA GLU A 120 14.32 -1.48 -6.99
C GLU A 120 14.91 -2.23 -5.79
N GLN A 121 15.06 -1.59 -4.61
CA GLN A 121 15.45 -2.26 -3.37
C GLN A 121 14.28 -2.36 -2.40
N PHE A 122 14.17 -3.51 -1.75
CA PHE A 122 13.17 -3.74 -0.73
C PHE A 122 13.47 -2.95 0.54
N ILE A 123 12.43 -2.35 1.10
CA ILE A 123 12.42 -1.72 2.41
C ILE A 123 11.24 -2.25 3.22
N GLU A 124 11.45 -2.45 4.52
CA GLU A 124 10.40 -2.88 5.44
C GLU A 124 9.44 -1.73 5.77
N ALA A 125 8.15 -2.06 5.85
CA ALA A 125 7.11 -1.18 6.36
C ALA A 125 6.19 -1.94 7.32
N ALA A 126 5.61 -1.20 8.27
CA ALA A 126 4.60 -1.72 9.16
C ALA A 126 3.48 -0.71 9.38
N LEU A 127 2.24 -1.19 9.33
CA LEU A 127 1.05 -0.42 9.69
C LEU A 127 0.39 -1.10 10.90
N SER A 128 0.30 -0.37 12.01
CA SER A 128 -0.32 -0.85 13.24
C SER A 128 -1.61 -0.09 13.47
N VAL A 129 -2.73 -0.80 13.58
CA VAL A 129 -4.01 -0.22 13.93
C VAL A 129 -4.51 -0.87 15.21
N ARG A 130 -4.68 -0.10 16.29
CA ARG A 130 -5.14 -0.62 17.59
C ARG A 130 -6.00 0.40 18.29
N ASP A 131 -7.18 -0.01 18.74
CA ASP A 131 -8.07 0.84 19.58
C ASP A 131 -8.39 2.21 18.95
N GLY A 132 -8.34 2.32 17.62
CA GLY A 132 -8.59 3.56 16.87
C GLY A 132 -7.34 4.37 16.54
N GLU A 133 -6.18 4.02 17.10
CA GLU A 133 -4.88 4.61 16.76
C GLU A 133 -4.31 3.94 15.51
N VAL A 134 -3.66 4.75 14.67
CA VAL A 134 -2.97 4.38 13.43
C VAL A 134 -1.57 4.99 13.46
#